data_AF-A0A1Y5HQ24-F1
#
_entry.id   AF-A0A1Y5HQ24-F1
#
_cell.length_a   1.000
_cell.length_b   1.000
_cell.length_c   1.000
_cell.angle_alpha   90.00
_cell.angle_beta   90.00
_cell.angle_gamma   90.00
#
_symmetry.space_group_name_H-M   'P 1'
#
loop_
_entity.id
_entity.type
_entity.pdbx_description
1 polymer ?
#
loop_
_entity_poly.entity_id
_entity_poly.type
_entity_poly.pdbx_seq_one_letter_code
_entity_poly.pdbx_strand_id
1 'polypeptide(L)'
;MHKGFDNLRNQWYFLADQSFTNSINELNRGDISLNETTKFFAETRLIDGFTVEEQLQLLLRGASYLMRGWARHQSEDDELMKQASADIEAALADFNRLGIENELVWLAESYVHIKNEKVDKAIVSLDKLSNSSLMSNNEIALIEETKNHLKDRDPEKALNFLTDKVFMYKLGSSYAYSYAQEIQWANILKKSELGRKILQRFSDLEEAIEKAKEFMSLEEIKKKVSLY
;
A
#
# COMPACT_ATOMS: atom_id res chain seq x y z
N MET A 1 1.50 -8.13 5.84
CA MET A 1 1.10 -7.27 4.70
C MET A 1 -0.32 -7.51 4.16
N HIS A 2 -0.65 -8.64 3.51
CA HIS A 2 -1.99 -8.89 2.89
C HIS A 2 -3.18 -8.61 3.81
N LYS A 3 -3.16 -9.12 5.05
CA LYS A 3 -4.20 -8.85 6.05
C LYS A 3 -4.43 -7.35 6.30
N GLY A 4 -3.39 -6.54 6.22
CA GLY A 4 -3.49 -5.09 6.39
C GLY A 4 -4.27 -4.43 5.26
N PHE A 5 -4.06 -4.87 4.02
CA PHE A 5 -4.83 -4.38 2.86
C PHE A 5 -6.31 -4.78 2.95
N ASP A 6 -6.61 -6.02 3.34
CA ASP A 6 -7.99 -6.47 3.55
C ASP A 6 -8.71 -5.63 4.61
N ASN A 7 -8.06 -5.39 5.74
CA ASN A 7 -8.60 -4.60 6.84
C ASN A 7 -8.82 -3.14 6.41
N LEU A 8 -7.86 -2.55 5.68
CA LEU A 8 -7.97 -1.19 5.20
C LEU A 8 -9.16 -1.02 4.25
N ARG A 9 -9.37 -1.98 3.33
CA ARG A 9 -10.55 -1.99 2.42
C ARG A 9 -11.85 -2.05 3.19
N ASN A 10 -11.91 -2.91 4.20
CA ASN A 10 -13.09 -3.07 5.05
C ASN A 10 -13.26 -1.90 6.05
N GLN A 11 -12.40 -0.88 5.98
CA GLN A 11 -12.38 0.28 6.88
C GLN A 11 -12.15 -0.12 8.34
N TRP A 12 -11.53 -1.27 8.57
CA TRP A 12 -11.12 -1.74 9.89
C TRP A 12 -9.73 -1.16 10.21
N TYR A 13 -9.67 0.17 10.34
CA TYR A 13 -8.43 0.92 10.41
C TYR A 13 -7.51 0.50 11.55
N PHE A 14 -8.07 0.17 12.72
CA PHE A 14 -7.30 -0.37 13.83
C PHE A 14 -6.64 -1.73 13.50
N LEU A 15 -7.37 -2.63 12.85
CA LEU A 15 -6.82 -3.93 12.45
C LEU A 15 -5.81 -3.81 11.30
N ALA A 16 -6.00 -2.81 10.43
CA ALA A 16 -5.04 -2.46 9.39
C ALA A 16 -3.73 -1.96 10.02
N ASP A 17 -3.82 -1.03 10.98
CA ASP A 17 -2.67 -0.52 11.75
C ASP A 17 -1.86 -1.66 12.39
N GLN A 18 -2.52 -2.55 13.12
CA GLN A 18 -1.85 -3.68 13.76
C GLN A 18 -1.17 -4.60 12.73
N SER A 19 -1.85 -4.87 11.61
CA SER A 19 -1.33 -5.74 10.56
C SER A 19 -0.10 -5.15 9.87
N PHE A 20 -0.10 -3.85 9.60
CA PHE A 20 1.06 -3.18 9.01
C PHE A 20 2.18 -2.98 10.03
N THR A 21 1.87 -2.76 11.30
CA THR A 21 2.86 -2.73 12.39
C THR A 21 3.62 -4.05 12.48
N ASN A 22 2.92 -5.18 12.44
CA ASN A 22 3.57 -6.49 12.43
C ASN A 22 4.45 -6.67 11.19
N SER A 23 3.94 -6.26 10.01
CA SER A 23 4.70 -6.29 8.75
C SER A 23 6.00 -5.48 8.85
N ILE A 24 5.95 -4.26 9.39
CA ILE A 24 7.12 -3.39 9.57
C ILE A 24 8.10 -4.01 10.55
N ASN A 25 7.62 -4.59 11.66
CA ASN A 25 8.47 -5.23 12.65
C ASN A 25 9.21 -6.45 12.07
N GLU A 26 8.52 -7.27 11.26
CA GLU A 26 9.15 -8.40 10.55
C GLU A 26 10.21 -7.90 9.56
N LEU A 27 9.87 -6.89 8.75
CA LEU A 27 10.78 -6.33 7.75
C LEU A 27 11.99 -5.64 8.39
N ASN A 28 11.85 -5.04 9.57
CA ASN A 28 12.96 -4.41 10.29
C ASN A 28 13.94 -5.42 10.90
N ARG A 29 13.54 -6.68 11.11
CA ARG A 29 14.49 -7.73 11.55
C ARG A 29 15.45 -8.13 10.44
N GLY A 30 15.08 -7.92 9.18
CA GLY A 30 15.95 -8.24 8.03
C GLY A 30 15.99 -9.72 7.65
N ASP A 31 15.09 -10.54 8.21
CA ASP A 31 15.08 -11.99 8.00
C ASP A 31 14.39 -12.42 6.68
N ILE A 32 14.49 -11.60 5.62
CA ILE A 32 13.91 -11.93 4.32
C ILE A 32 14.84 -12.88 3.57
N SER A 33 14.48 -14.16 3.52
CA SER A 33 15.12 -15.14 2.65
C SER A 33 14.19 -15.51 1.51
N LEU A 34 14.66 -15.31 0.28
CA LEU A 34 13.94 -15.73 -0.92
C LEU A 34 14.44 -17.10 -1.38
N ASN A 35 13.57 -17.86 -2.02
CA ASN A 35 14.01 -19.04 -2.77
C ASN A 35 14.67 -18.60 -4.09
N GLU A 36 15.49 -19.49 -4.66
CA GLU A 36 16.26 -19.23 -5.88
C GLU A 36 15.39 -18.78 -7.07
N THR A 37 14.19 -19.36 -7.25
CA THR A 37 13.30 -18.96 -8.33
C THR A 37 12.82 -17.52 -8.18
N THR A 38 12.42 -17.12 -6.97
CA THR A 38 12.00 -15.75 -6.71
C THR A 38 13.15 -14.76 -6.88
N LYS A 39 14.36 -15.13 -6.44
CA LYS A 39 15.56 -14.32 -6.60
C LYS A 39 15.90 -14.09 -8.07
N PHE A 40 15.92 -15.15 -8.88
CA PHE A 40 16.16 -15.08 -10.32
C PHE A 40 15.23 -14.08 -11.04
N PHE A 41 13.93 -14.07 -10.72
CA PHE A 41 13.01 -13.11 -11.33
C PHE A 41 13.23 -11.68 -10.81
N ALA A 42 13.53 -11.52 -9.52
CA ALA A 42 13.74 -10.21 -8.92
C ALA A 42 15.05 -9.54 -9.40
N GLU A 43 16.09 -10.32 -9.71
CA GLU A 43 17.35 -9.84 -10.28
C GLU A 43 17.15 -9.04 -11.58
N THR A 44 16.13 -9.36 -12.37
CA THR A 44 15.80 -8.64 -13.61
C THR A 44 15.38 -7.18 -13.40
N ARG A 45 15.04 -6.80 -12.16
CA ARG A 45 14.62 -5.46 -11.76
C ARG A 45 15.46 -4.92 -10.60
N LEU A 46 16.66 -5.48 -10.40
CA LEU A 46 17.55 -5.06 -9.34
C LEU A 46 18.11 -3.67 -9.64
N ILE A 47 18.05 -2.80 -8.64
CA ILE A 47 18.65 -1.48 -8.68
C ILE A 47 20.12 -1.62 -8.30
N ASP A 48 20.98 -0.95 -9.06
CA ASP A 48 22.43 -0.93 -8.79
C ASP A 48 22.72 -0.51 -7.34
N GLY A 49 23.57 -1.29 -6.67
CA GLY A 49 23.96 -1.04 -5.29
C GLY A 49 23.07 -1.67 -4.21
N PHE A 50 22.07 -2.48 -4.60
CA PHE A 50 21.26 -3.27 -3.67
C PHE A 50 21.41 -4.77 -3.92
N THR A 51 21.23 -5.57 -2.87
CA THR A 51 20.84 -6.98 -3.02
C THR A 51 19.34 -7.09 -3.28
N VAL A 52 18.89 -8.23 -3.82
CA VAL A 52 17.45 -8.49 -4.04
C VAL A 52 16.69 -8.39 -2.72
N GLU A 53 17.23 -8.97 -1.66
CA GLU A 53 16.63 -9.01 -0.34
C GLU A 53 16.51 -7.61 0.26
N GLU A 54 17.55 -6.76 0.17
CA GLU A 54 17.50 -5.37 0.64
C GLU A 54 16.50 -4.53 -0.15
N GLN A 55 16.49 -4.64 -1.48
CA GLN A 55 15.53 -3.92 -2.31
C GLN A 55 14.10 -4.32 -1.97
N LEU A 56 13.85 -5.62 -1.81
CA LEU A 56 12.54 -6.13 -1.44
C LEU A 56 12.14 -5.68 -0.02
N GLN A 57 13.07 -5.71 0.92
CA GLN A 57 12.85 -5.22 2.28
C GLN A 57 12.41 -3.75 2.28
N LEU A 58 13.15 -2.88 1.60
CA LEU A 58 12.85 -1.46 1.49
C LEU A 58 11.50 -1.23 0.79
N LEU A 59 11.23 -1.94 -0.30
CA LEU A 59 9.97 -1.80 -1.04
C LEU A 59 8.76 -2.19 -0.18
N LEU A 60 8.82 -3.36 0.46
CA LEU A 60 7.73 -3.86 1.29
C LEU A 60 7.57 -3.04 2.56
N ARG A 61 8.66 -2.52 3.12
CA ARG A 61 8.64 -1.71 4.34
C ARG A 61 8.07 -0.33 4.05
N GLY A 62 8.52 0.32 2.97
CA GLY A 62 7.97 1.59 2.51
C GLY A 62 6.47 1.48 2.23
N ALA A 63 6.03 0.44 1.53
CA ALA A 63 4.61 0.19 1.30
C ALA A 63 3.83 -0.09 2.59
N SER A 64 4.41 -0.81 3.55
CA SER A 64 3.76 -1.07 4.85
C SER A 64 3.63 0.20 5.68
N TYR A 65 4.66 1.05 5.71
CA TYR A 65 4.60 2.38 6.34
C TYR A 65 3.53 3.24 5.68
N LEU A 66 3.51 3.34 4.35
CA LEU A 66 2.54 4.16 3.62
C LEU A 66 1.10 3.75 3.96
N MET A 67 0.81 2.44 3.90
CA MET A 67 -0.53 1.93 4.17
C MET A 67 -0.91 2.02 5.65
N ARG A 68 0.05 1.89 6.58
CA ARG A 68 -0.21 2.15 7.99
C ARG A 68 -0.52 3.62 8.26
N GLY A 69 0.29 4.53 7.70
CA GLY A 69 0.07 5.97 7.81
C GLY A 69 -1.30 6.35 7.29
N TRP A 70 -1.73 5.74 6.18
CA TRP A 70 -3.08 5.91 5.66
C TRP A 70 -4.16 5.37 6.59
N ALA A 71 -4.03 4.13 7.08
CA ALA A 71 -4.99 3.55 8.04
C ALA A 71 -5.15 4.43 9.28
N ARG A 72 -4.04 4.94 9.81
CA ARG A 72 -4.00 5.84 10.96
C ARG A 72 -4.65 7.20 10.66
N HIS A 73 -4.45 7.74 9.47
CA HIS A 73 -5.08 8.98 9.06
C HIS A 73 -6.61 8.87 8.99
N GLN A 74 -7.13 7.72 8.55
CA GLN A 74 -8.57 7.46 8.46
C GLN A 74 -9.20 7.00 9.78
N SER A 75 -8.39 6.81 10.83
CA SER A 75 -8.87 6.39 12.14
C SER A 75 -9.55 7.55 12.86
N GLU A 76 -10.62 7.29 13.60
CA GLU A 76 -11.25 8.26 14.53
C GLU A 76 -10.42 8.50 15.82
N ASP A 77 -9.18 8.01 15.85
CA ASP A 77 -8.29 8.10 16.99
C ASP A 77 -7.24 9.19 16.74
N ASP A 78 -7.35 10.29 17.49
CA ASP A 78 -6.49 11.46 17.36
C ASP A 78 -5.00 11.14 17.54
N GLU A 79 -4.66 10.19 18.41
CA GLU A 79 -3.26 9.80 18.66
C GLU A 79 -2.70 8.99 17.50
N LEU A 80 -3.50 8.12 16.87
CA LEU A 80 -3.12 7.44 15.63
C LEU A 80 -2.97 8.44 14.48
N MET A 81 -3.92 9.36 14.30
CA MET A 81 -3.87 10.38 13.25
C MET A 81 -2.62 11.25 13.34
N LYS A 82 -2.16 11.60 14.55
CA LYS A 82 -0.91 12.35 14.77
C LYS A 82 0.32 11.58 14.27
N GLN A 83 0.31 10.25 14.35
CA GLN A 83 1.41 9.40 13.91
C GLN A 83 1.41 9.12 12.40
N ALA A 84 0.29 9.34 11.71
CA ALA A 84 0.13 9.04 10.29
C ALA A 84 1.24 9.64 9.41
N SER A 85 1.66 10.88 9.71
CA SER A 85 2.65 11.58 8.88
C SER A 85 4.05 11.06 9.06
N ALA A 86 4.42 10.64 10.27
CA ALA A 86 5.72 10.02 10.51
C ALA A 86 5.85 8.70 9.72
N ASP A 87 4.75 7.95 9.61
CA ASP A 87 4.70 6.76 8.77
C ASP A 87 4.86 7.09 7.27
N ILE A 88 4.15 8.10 6.78
CA ILE A 88 4.26 8.49 5.36
C ILE A 88 5.68 9.01 5.05
N GLU A 89 6.30 9.76 5.96
CA GLU A 89 7.70 10.20 5.82
C GLU A 89 8.69 9.02 5.83
N ALA A 90 8.48 8.03 6.70
CA ALA A 90 9.28 6.79 6.70
C ALA A 90 9.13 6.01 5.39
N ALA A 91 7.92 5.97 4.83
CA ALA A 91 7.68 5.35 3.52
C ALA A 91 8.43 6.05 2.40
N LEU A 92 8.35 7.39 2.35
CA LEU A 92 9.07 8.20 1.37
C LEU A 92 10.58 8.03 1.49
N ALA A 93 11.13 7.89 2.71
CA ALA A 93 12.54 7.63 2.90
C ALA A 93 12.99 6.32 2.22
N ASP A 94 12.21 5.25 2.36
CA ASP A 94 12.48 3.96 1.71
C ASP A 94 12.34 4.05 0.19
N PHE A 95 11.27 4.66 -0.32
CA PHE A 95 11.08 4.81 -1.77
C PHE A 95 12.15 5.68 -2.43
N ASN A 96 12.54 6.79 -1.77
CA ASN A 96 13.60 7.66 -2.26
C ASN A 96 14.96 6.96 -2.27
N ARG A 97 15.24 6.09 -1.28
CA ARG A 97 16.46 5.27 -1.28
C ARG A 97 16.51 4.33 -2.47
N LEU A 98 15.37 3.84 -2.93
CA LEU A 98 15.23 3.01 -4.13
C LEU A 98 15.10 3.82 -5.43
N GLY A 99 15.10 5.16 -5.36
CA GLY A 99 14.87 6.02 -6.54
C GLY A 99 13.50 5.81 -7.19
N ILE A 100 12.50 5.33 -6.43
CA ILE A 100 11.16 5.08 -6.95
C ILE A 100 10.42 6.40 -7.07
N GLU A 101 10.08 6.77 -8.29
CA GLU A 101 9.20 7.89 -8.60
C GLU A 101 7.96 7.36 -9.33
N ASN A 102 6.80 7.41 -8.68
CA ASN A 102 5.52 7.00 -9.25
C ASN A 102 4.37 7.76 -8.59
N GLU A 103 3.14 7.50 -9.03
CA GLU A 103 1.94 8.22 -8.58
C GLU A 103 1.71 8.09 -7.07
N LEU A 104 2.00 6.93 -6.48
CA LEU A 104 1.85 6.74 -5.02
C LEU A 104 2.88 7.55 -4.24
N VAL A 105 4.12 7.61 -4.73
CA VAL A 105 5.18 8.43 -4.13
C VAL A 105 4.83 9.90 -4.23
N TRP A 106 4.47 10.41 -5.41
CA TRP A 106 4.13 11.83 -5.58
C TRP A 106 2.88 12.23 -4.80
N LEU A 107 1.91 11.32 -4.65
CA LEU A 107 0.74 11.53 -3.82
C LEU A 107 1.11 11.63 -2.33
N ALA A 108 1.99 10.75 -1.84
CA ALA A 108 2.53 10.80 -0.47
C ALA A 108 3.38 12.05 -0.21
N GLU A 109 4.23 12.45 -1.16
CA GLU A 109 4.99 13.70 -1.10
C GLU A 109 4.06 14.91 -1.03
N SER A 110 3.02 14.93 -1.86
CA SER A 110 2.00 15.99 -1.87
C SER A 110 1.37 16.11 -0.49
N TYR A 111 0.93 15.00 0.11
CA TYR A 111 0.38 14.97 1.46
C TYR A 111 1.34 15.59 2.50
N VAL A 112 2.60 15.13 2.52
CA VAL A 112 3.61 15.61 3.48
C VAL A 112 3.92 17.08 3.27
N HIS A 113 3.97 17.55 2.03
CA HIS A 113 4.24 18.95 1.71
C HIS A 113 3.07 19.86 2.08
N ILE A 114 1.83 19.45 1.81
CA ILE A 114 0.63 20.21 2.22
C ILE A 114 0.57 20.33 3.73
N LYS A 115 0.71 19.20 4.45
CA LYS A 115 0.64 19.17 5.91
C LYS A 115 1.72 20.03 6.58
N ASN A 116 2.90 20.09 5.98
CA ASN A 116 4.00 20.93 6.45
C ASN A 116 3.97 22.36 5.89
N GLU A 117 2.87 22.77 5.25
CA GLU A 117 2.67 24.09 4.63
C GLU A 117 3.74 24.47 3.59
N LYS A 118 4.39 23.47 2.97
CA LYS A 118 5.39 23.64 1.91
C LYS A 118 4.68 23.69 0.55
N VAL A 119 3.88 24.73 0.34
CA VAL A 119 2.99 24.87 -0.84
C VAL A 119 3.72 24.65 -2.16
N ASP A 120 4.86 25.32 -2.38
CA ASP A 120 5.60 25.20 -3.65
C ASP A 120 6.02 23.75 -3.94
N LYS A 121 6.44 23.01 -2.92
CA LYS A 121 6.82 21.60 -3.07
C LYS A 121 5.61 20.70 -3.29
N ALA A 122 4.49 21.00 -2.63
CA ALA A 122 3.24 20.28 -2.86
C ALA A 122 2.77 20.45 -4.30
N ILE A 123 2.83 21.67 -4.86
CA ILE A 123 2.49 21.92 -6.26
C ILE A 123 3.38 21.11 -7.21
N VAL A 124 4.69 21.04 -6.98
CA VAL A 124 5.60 20.25 -7.81
C VAL A 124 5.21 18.76 -7.81
N SER A 125 4.92 18.16 -6.65
CA SER A 125 4.51 16.75 -6.59
C SER A 125 3.12 16.54 -7.21
N LEU A 126 2.18 17.46 -7.03
CA LEU A 126 0.85 17.42 -7.66
C LEU A 126 0.94 17.57 -9.19
N ASP A 127 1.87 18.38 -9.71
CA ASP A 127 2.12 18.52 -11.15
C ASP A 127 2.73 17.24 -11.74
N LYS A 128 3.66 16.59 -11.03
CA LYS A 128 4.14 15.25 -11.43
C LYS A 128 2.98 14.26 -11.51
N LEU A 129 2.12 14.27 -10.49
CA LEU A 129 0.95 13.39 -10.42
C LEU A 129 -0.02 13.64 -11.57
N SER A 130 -0.43 14.89 -11.83
CA SER A 130 -1.38 15.21 -12.91
C SER A 130 -0.85 14.93 -14.32
N ASN A 131 0.47 14.91 -14.50
CA ASN A 131 1.11 14.63 -15.79
C ASN A 131 1.37 13.14 -16.03
N SER A 132 1.06 12.25 -15.07
CA SER A 132 1.22 10.81 -15.27
C SER A 132 0.22 10.26 -16.30
N SER A 133 0.70 9.38 -17.17
CA SER A 133 -0.14 8.61 -18.10
C SER A 133 -1.09 7.61 -17.40
N LEU A 134 -0.90 7.36 -16.10
CA LEU A 134 -1.72 6.48 -15.28
C LEU A 134 -2.80 7.22 -14.49
N MET A 135 -3.00 8.52 -14.76
CA MET A 135 -4.10 9.29 -14.20
C MET A 135 -5.23 9.44 -15.23
N SER A 136 -6.44 9.15 -14.77
CA SER A 136 -7.67 9.43 -15.52
C SER A 136 -7.98 10.93 -15.52
N ASN A 137 -8.77 11.38 -16.49
CA ASN A 137 -9.23 12.78 -16.55
C ASN A 137 -9.94 13.23 -15.26
N ASN A 138 -10.65 12.32 -14.59
CA ASN A 138 -11.31 12.60 -13.32
C ASN A 138 -10.29 12.80 -12.19
N GLU A 139 -9.27 11.95 -12.10
CA GLU A 139 -8.20 12.10 -11.10
C GLU A 139 -7.41 13.39 -11.32
N ILE A 140 -7.12 13.73 -12.58
CA ILE A 140 -6.45 14.99 -12.94
C ILE A 140 -7.30 16.19 -12.49
N ALA A 141 -8.61 16.18 -12.73
CA ALA A 141 -9.49 17.26 -12.29
C ALA A 141 -9.48 17.44 -10.76
N LEU A 142 -9.50 16.35 -10.00
CA LEU A 142 -9.40 16.40 -8.52
C LEU A 142 -8.04 16.96 -8.06
N ILE A 143 -6.95 16.65 -8.77
CA ILE A 143 -5.62 17.21 -8.48
C ILE A 143 -5.59 18.71 -8.74
N GLU A 144 -6.16 19.18 -9.86
CA GLU A 144 -6.26 20.62 -10.14
C GLU A 144 -7.07 21.36 -9.08
N GLU A 145 -8.17 20.76 -8.61
CA GLU A 145 -8.97 21.33 -7.52
C GLU A 145 -8.18 21.39 -6.20
N THR A 146 -7.40 20.35 -5.89
CA THR A 146 -6.47 20.37 -4.75
C THR A 146 -5.47 21.52 -4.86
N LYS A 147 -4.87 21.72 -6.05
CA LYS A 147 -3.94 22.83 -6.30
C LYS A 147 -4.59 24.20 -6.11
N ASN A 148 -5.87 24.35 -6.46
CA ASN A 148 -6.61 25.59 -6.24
C ASN A 148 -6.83 25.87 -4.74
N HIS A 149 -7.22 24.86 -3.95
CA HIS A 149 -7.35 25.02 -2.49
C HIS A 149 -6.04 25.43 -1.81
N LEU A 150 -4.89 24.94 -2.28
CA LEU A 150 -3.59 25.38 -1.77
C LEU A 150 -3.29 26.86 -2.07
N LYS A 151 -3.68 27.34 -3.26
CA LYS A 151 -3.50 28.75 -3.64
C LYS A 151 -4.39 29.69 -2.83
N ASP A 152 -5.57 29.23 -2.42
CA ASP A 152 -6.50 29.96 -1.57
C ASP A 152 -6.09 30.00 -0.08
N ARG A 153 -4.91 29.45 0.26
CA ARG A 153 -4.33 29.38 1.62
C ARG A 153 -5.24 28.67 2.63
N ASP A 154 -5.85 27.57 2.21
CA ASP A 154 -6.60 26.66 3.09
C ASP A 154 -5.93 25.26 3.08
N PRO A 155 -4.81 25.09 3.83
CA PRO A 155 -4.05 23.84 3.82
C PRO A 155 -4.83 22.66 4.37
N GLU A 156 -5.71 22.91 5.35
CA GLU A 156 -6.55 21.88 5.96
C GLU A 156 -7.58 21.35 4.95
N LYS A 157 -8.28 22.24 4.25
CA LYS A 157 -9.21 21.84 3.19
C LYS A 157 -8.51 21.16 2.02
N ALA A 158 -7.33 21.66 1.63
CA ALA A 158 -6.53 21.01 0.59
C ALA A 158 -6.10 19.60 1.00
N LEU A 159 -5.69 19.42 2.26
CA LEU A 159 -5.31 18.11 2.80
C LEU A 159 -6.51 17.16 2.79
N ASN A 160 -7.64 17.58 3.35
CA ASN A 160 -8.87 16.78 3.39
C ASN A 160 -9.35 16.41 1.97
N PHE A 161 -9.27 17.35 1.02
CA PHE A 161 -9.65 17.06 -0.37
C PHE A 161 -8.70 16.04 -1.03
N LEU A 162 -7.39 16.19 -0.86
CA LEU A 162 -6.39 15.28 -1.40
C LEU A 162 -6.61 13.86 -0.85
N THR A 163 -6.85 13.72 0.45
CA THR A 163 -7.03 12.43 1.11
C THR A 163 -8.39 11.81 0.77
N ASP A 164 -9.48 12.55 0.91
CA ASP A 164 -10.83 11.99 0.75
C ASP A 164 -11.21 11.72 -0.70
N LYS A 165 -10.66 12.49 -1.64
CA LYS A 165 -11.04 12.43 -3.06
C LYS A 165 -9.97 11.79 -3.92
N VAL A 166 -8.76 12.35 -3.94
CA VAL A 166 -7.71 11.88 -4.86
C VAL A 166 -7.17 10.52 -4.42
N PHE A 167 -6.82 10.39 -3.14
CA PHE A 167 -6.21 9.17 -2.62
C PHE A 167 -7.16 7.97 -2.66
N MET A 168 -8.39 8.13 -2.18
CA MET A 168 -9.40 7.07 -2.20
C MET A 168 -9.77 6.65 -3.62
N TYR A 169 -9.89 7.60 -4.55
CA TYR A 169 -10.15 7.29 -5.95
C TYR A 169 -8.99 6.50 -6.57
N LYS A 170 -7.75 6.92 -6.31
CA LYS A 170 -6.55 6.24 -6.81
C LYS A 170 -6.38 4.83 -6.26
N LEU A 171 -6.67 4.61 -4.98
CA LEU A 171 -6.65 3.26 -4.39
C LEU A 171 -7.76 2.38 -4.98
N GLY A 172 -8.97 2.91 -5.11
CA GLY A 172 -10.09 2.21 -5.72
C GLY A 172 -9.80 1.81 -7.18
N SER A 173 -9.24 2.73 -7.96
CA SER A 173 -8.88 2.49 -9.37
C SER A 173 -7.70 1.53 -9.52
N SER A 174 -6.64 1.71 -8.73
CA SER A 174 -5.43 0.87 -8.79
C SER A 174 -5.70 -0.56 -8.34
N TYR A 175 -6.56 -0.78 -7.35
CA TYR A 175 -6.94 -2.13 -6.93
C TYR A 175 -7.91 -2.79 -7.91
N ALA A 176 -8.89 -2.06 -8.45
CA ALA A 176 -9.73 -2.58 -9.54
C ALA A 176 -8.88 -2.95 -10.77
N TYR A 177 -7.88 -2.15 -11.09
CA TYR A 177 -6.89 -2.43 -12.13
C TYR A 177 -5.99 -3.61 -11.78
N SER A 178 -5.50 -3.72 -10.54
CA SER A 178 -4.71 -4.84 -10.04
C SER A 178 -5.50 -6.15 -10.07
N TYR A 179 -6.77 -6.15 -9.71
CA TYR A 179 -7.64 -7.33 -9.81
C TYR A 179 -7.95 -7.71 -11.26
N ALA A 180 -8.19 -6.72 -12.13
CA ALA A 180 -8.31 -6.95 -13.57
C ALA A 180 -7.00 -7.48 -14.18
N GLN A 181 -5.86 -6.97 -13.71
CA GLN A 181 -4.52 -7.46 -14.04
C GLN A 181 -4.30 -8.87 -13.46
N GLU A 182 -4.71 -9.19 -12.23
CA GLU A 182 -4.62 -10.53 -11.63
C GLU A 182 -5.41 -11.54 -12.46
N ILE A 183 -6.59 -11.17 -12.96
CA ILE A 183 -7.35 -11.97 -13.92
C ILE A 183 -6.53 -12.16 -15.22
N GLN A 184 -5.87 -11.11 -15.72
CA GLN A 184 -5.01 -11.21 -16.91
C GLN A 184 -3.71 -12.01 -16.68
N TRP A 185 -3.03 -11.82 -15.56
CA TRP A 185 -1.83 -12.55 -15.15
C TRP A 185 -2.15 -14.01 -14.87
N ALA A 186 -3.27 -14.32 -14.22
CA ALA A 186 -3.77 -15.69 -14.11
C ALA A 186 -4.02 -16.28 -15.49
N ASN A 187 -4.59 -15.51 -16.42
CA ASN A 187 -4.78 -15.96 -17.80
C ASN A 187 -3.47 -16.11 -18.59
N ILE A 188 -2.43 -15.33 -18.29
CA ILE A 188 -1.08 -15.46 -18.88
C ILE A 188 -0.35 -16.67 -18.28
N LEU A 189 -0.37 -16.82 -16.95
CA LEU A 189 0.26 -17.92 -16.21
C LEU A 189 -0.36 -19.27 -16.56
N LYS A 190 -1.68 -19.33 -16.80
CA LYS A 190 -2.37 -20.53 -17.30
C LYS A 190 -1.82 -21.05 -18.64
N LYS A 191 -1.16 -20.20 -19.45
CA LYS A 191 -0.61 -20.57 -20.76
C LYS A 191 0.68 -21.36 -20.69
N SER A 192 1.33 -21.45 -19.52
CA SER A 192 2.58 -22.19 -19.35
C SER A 192 2.44 -23.28 -18.28
N GLU A 193 3.24 -24.35 -18.37
CA GLU A 193 3.24 -25.39 -17.34
C GLU A 193 3.78 -24.88 -15.99
N LEU A 194 4.81 -24.04 -16.01
CA LEU A 194 5.35 -23.40 -14.81
C LEU A 194 4.33 -22.44 -14.17
N GLY A 195 3.65 -21.62 -14.97
CA GLY A 195 2.62 -20.71 -14.47
C GLY A 195 1.41 -21.44 -13.89
N ARG A 196 1.00 -22.59 -14.46
CA ARG A 196 -0.02 -23.46 -13.85
C ARG A 196 0.41 -24.02 -12.48
N LYS A 197 1.68 -24.41 -12.33
CA LYS A 197 2.23 -24.85 -11.03
C LYS A 197 2.27 -23.73 -9.99
N ILE A 198 2.57 -22.49 -10.41
CA ILE A 198 2.54 -21.31 -9.54
C ILE A 198 1.11 -21.02 -9.09
N LEU A 199 0.15 -21.01 -10.02
CA LEU A 199 -1.27 -20.80 -9.69
C LEU A 199 -1.83 -21.86 -8.75
N GLN A 200 -1.45 -23.12 -8.93
CA GLN A 200 -1.86 -24.21 -8.03
C GLN A 200 -1.39 -23.94 -6.60
N ARG A 201 -0.12 -23.54 -6.42
CA ARG A 201 0.42 -23.24 -5.08
C ARG A 201 -0.26 -22.05 -4.39
N PHE A 202 -0.70 -21.06 -5.16
CA PHE A 202 -1.51 -19.96 -4.62
C PHE A 202 -2.90 -20.45 -4.18
N SER A 203 -3.55 -21.29 -4.98
CA SER A 203 -4.83 -21.92 -4.61
C SER A 203 -4.69 -22.76 -3.34
N ASP A 204 -3.62 -23.55 -3.22
CA ASP A 204 -3.35 -24.38 -2.04
C ASP A 204 -3.13 -23.52 -0.77
N LEU A 205 -2.47 -22.36 -0.94
CA LEU A 205 -2.25 -21.39 0.14
C LEU A 205 -3.55 -20.70 0.56
N GLU A 206 -4.39 -20.31 -0.39
CA GLU A 206 -5.69 -19.69 -0.15
C GLU A 206 -6.62 -20.64 0.61
N GLU A 207 -6.68 -21.92 0.20
CA GLU A 207 -7.45 -22.96 0.87
C GLU A 207 -6.94 -23.22 2.30
N ALA A 208 -5.62 -23.16 2.52
CA ALA A 208 -5.03 -23.28 3.86
C ALA A 208 -5.38 -22.08 4.75
N ILE A 209 -5.44 -20.86 4.17
CA ILE A 209 -5.86 -19.64 4.88
C ILE A 209 -7.36 -19.69 5.19
N GLU A 210 -8.20 -20.16 4.28
CA GLU A 210 -9.65 -20.36 4.51
C GLU A 210 -9.90 -21.37 5.63
N LYS A 211 -9.25 -22.54 5.59
CA LYS A 211 -9.31 -23.51 6.69
C LYS A 211 -8.85 -22.91 8.01
N ALA A 212 -7.77 -22.13 8.01
CA ALA A 212 -7.31 -21.44 9.21
C ALA A 212 -8.33 -20.39 9.72
N LYS A 213 -9.05 -19.71 8.83
CA LYS A 213 -10.14 -18.79 9.21
C LYS A 213 -11.34 -19.52 9.79
N GLU A 214 -11.69 -20.71 9.27
CA GLU A 214 -12.74 -21.57 9.84
C GLU A 214 -12.39 -21.96 11.29
N PHE A 215 -11.15 -22.41 11.54
CA PHE A 215 -10.67 -22.73 12.89
C PHE A 215 -10.59 -21.52 13.84
N MET A 216 -10.39 -20.31 13.30
CA MET A 216 -10.34 -19.07 14.08
C MET A 216 -11.71 -18.41 14.25
N SER A 217 -12.77 -18.91 13.60
CA SER A 217 -14.11 -18.41 13.80
C SER A 217 -14.55 -18.67 15.25
N LEU A 218 -14.95 -17.60 15.94
CA LEU A 218 -15.32 -17.62 17.38
C LEU A 218 -16.44 -18.62 17.72
N GLU A 219 -17.19 -19.09 16.72
CA GLU A 219 -18.25 -20.09 16.88
C GLU A 219 -17.72 -21.51 17.15
N GLU A 220 -16.61 -21.93 16.54
CA GLU A 220 -16.04 -23.26 16.79
C GLU A 220 -15.29 -23.35 18.12
N ILE A 221 -14.61 -22.27 18.52
CA ILE A 221 -13.94 -22.17 19.82
C ILE A 221 -14.96 -22.24 20.96
N LYS A 222 -16.12 -21.57 20.82
CA LYS A 222 -17.23 -21.67 21.80
C LYS A 222 -17.85 -23.07 21.86
N LYS A 223 -17.94 -23.80 20.74
CA LYS A 223 -18.44 -25.18 20.70
C LYS A 223 -17.49 -26.18 21.36
N LYS A 224 -16.17 -25.97 21.31
CA LYS A 224 -15.18 -26.85 21.94
C LYS A 224 -15.01 -26.63 23.44
N VAL A 225 -15.20 -25.40 23.93
CA VAL A 225 -15.13 -25.07 25.36
C VAL A 225 -16.40 -25.51 26.13
N SER A 226 -17.51 -25.76 25.45
CA SER A 226 -18.77 -26.24 26.07
C SER A 226 -18.90 -27.77 26.13
N LEU A 227 -17.87 -28.51 25.70
CA LEU A 227 -17.79 -29.97 25.77
C LEU A 227 -16.73 -30.49 26.78
N TYR A 228 -16.22 -29.61 27.65
CA TYR A 228 -15.38 -29.95 28.80
C TYR A 228 -15.94 -29.33 30.08
#